data_AF-A0A814C3D2-F1
#
_entry.id   AF-A0A814C3D2-F1
#
_cell.length_a   1.000
_cell.length_b   1.000
_cell.length_c   1.000
_cell.angle_alpha   90.00
_cell.angle_beta   90.00
_cell.angle_gamma   90.00
#
_symmetry.space_group_name_H-M   'P 1'
#
loop_
_entity.id
_entity.type
_entity.pdbx_description
1 polymer ?
#
loop_
_entity_poly.entity_id
_entity_poly.type
_entity_poly.pdbx_seq_one_letter_code
_entity_poly.pdbx_strand_id
1 'polypeptide(L)'
;MTVFVMGASIHLVGDSINHRLVLNGYQLHLSVRENPMMKKLDPPSLIDSFELLYFYDEELGHYMWYLPYFLCFLLFFNSTFVSVQSKTTHAKGFWPLALLNSTYYWYLVTEGQITPLFITTTLLMTIMWLYQRFVNGNRLDINGRFLLYTFHMTIILVAVWTSFFWTDEVLRTKYASSLIYVPEPWSVYSLYGKRFF
;
A
#
# COMPACT_ATOMS: atom_id res chain seq x y z
N MET A 1 -1.45 -18.37 13.83
CA MET A 1 -2.79 -17.84 14.21
C MET A 1 -2.69 -16.74 15.27
N THR A 2 -1.95 -16.95 16.37
CA THR A 2 -1.71 -15.93 17.42
C THR A 2 -1.10 -14.62 16.90
N VAL A 3 -0.14 -14.71 15.99
CA VAL A 3 0.56 -13.56 15.38
C VAL A 3 -0.37 -12.68 14.52
N PHE A 4 -1.31 -13.29 13.78
CA PHE A 4 -2.26 -12.58 12.92
C PHE A 4 -3.36 -11.87 13.73
N VAL A 5 -3.87 -12.54 14.77
CA VAL A 5 -4.85 -11.97 15.71
C VAL A 5 -4.27 -10.79 16.48
N MET A 6 -2.99 -10.87 16.86
CA MET A 6 -2.29 -9.78 17.54
C MET A 6 -2.14 -8.55 16.64
N GLY A 7 -1.73 -8.73 15.38
CA GLY A 7 -1.66 -7.62 14.42
C GLY A 7 -3.02 -6.93 14.29
N ALA A 8 -4.08 -7.70 13.97
CA ALA A 8 -5.43 -7.15 13.71
C ALA A 8 -5.98 -6.37 14.93
N SER A 9 -5.70 -6.86 16.13
CA SER A 9 -6.15 -6.20 17.36
C SER A 9 -5.38 -4.90 17.64
N ILE A 10 -4.07 -4.88 17.38
CA ILE A 10 -3.24 -3.68 17.56
C ILE A 10 -3.68 -2.59 16.58
N HIS A 11 -3.93 -2.93 15.32
CA HIS A 11 -4.38 -1.98 14.32
C HIS A 11 -5.75 -1.38 14.60
N LEU A 12 -6.73 -2.21 15.01
CA LEU A 12 -8.06 -1.68 15.38
C LEU A 12 -7.98 -0.72 16.58
N VAL A 13 -7.07 -0.99 17.52
CA VAL A 13 -6.81 -0.09 18.65
C VAL A 13 -6.10 1.18 18.17
N GLY A 14 -5.10 1.03 17.29
CA GLY A 14 -4.37 2.12 16.64
C GLY A 14 -5.30 3.08 15.91
N ASP A 15 -6.15 2.58 15.02
CA ASP A 15 -7.17 3.32 14.28
C ASP A 15 -8.12 4.08 15.22
N SER A 16 -8.61 3.40 16.27
CA SER A 16 -9.53 4.04 17.23
C SER A 16 -8.85 5.19 17.99
N ILE A 17 -7.57 5.02 18.37
CA ILE A 17 -6.79 6.07 19.03
C ILE A 17 -6.52 7.20 18.04
N ASN A 18 -6.04 6.89 16.83
CA ASN A 18 -5.69 7.85 15.79
C ASN A 18 -6.91 8.69 15.38
N HIS A 19 -8.06 8.07 15.18
CA HIS A 19 -9.31 8.77 14.89
C HIS A 19 -9.68 9.77 15.99
N ARG A 20 -9.58 9.38 17.26
CA ARG A 20 -9.84 10.29 18.39
C ARG A 20 -8.80 11.42 18.45
N LEU A 21 -7.54 11.14 18.16
CA LEU A 21 -6.49 12.16 18.12
C LEU A 21 -6.75 13.17 17.01
N VAL A 22 -7.15 12.72 15.81
CA VAL A 22 -7.50 13.61 14.68
C VAL A 22 -8.67 14.53 15.05
N LEU A 23 -9.71 14.02 15.72
CA LEU A 23 -10.81 14.86 16.23
C LEU A 23 -10.34 15.92 17.24
N ASN A 24 -9.23 15.69 17.93
CA ASN A 24 -8.63 16.63 18.88
C ASN A 24 -7.52 17.51 18.26
N GLY A 25 -7.41 17.52 16.92
CA GLY A 25 -6.48 18.39 16.19
C GLY A 25 -5.12 17.76 15.86
N TYR A 26 -4.98 16.44 15.97
CA TYR A 26 -3.79 15.73 15.53
C TYR A 26 -3.58 15.88 14.01
N GLN A 27 -2.36 16.24 13.62
CA GLN A 27 -1.96 16.47 12.25
C GLN A 27 -1.26 15.23 11.67
N LEU A 28 -1.96 14.49 10.79
CA LEU A 28 -1.46 13.24 10.19
C LEU A 28 -0.25 13.45 9.26
N HIS A 29 -0.11 14.65 8.69
CA HIS A 29 1.04 15.01 7.84
C HIS A 29 2.34 15.24 8.61
N LEU A 30 2.30 15.26 9.95
CA LEU A 30 3.48 15.34 10.80
C LEU A 30 3.80 13.96 11.39
N SER A 31 5.09 13.71 11.63
CA SER A 31 5.50 12.55 12.42
C SER A 31 4.99 12.64 13.87
N VAL A 32 4.88 11.50 14.55
CA VAL A 32 4.44 11.43 15.96
C VAL A 32 5.22 12.40 16.84
N ARG A 33 6.56 12.44 16.69
CA ARG A 33 7.45 13.29 17.47
C ARG A 33 7.34 14.76 17.15
N GLU A 34 7.03 15.11 15.91
CA GLU A 34 6.91 16.50 15.49
C GLU A 34 5.55 17.10 15.83
N ASN A 35 4.54 16.26 16.03
CA ASN A 35 3.16 16.68 16.25
C ASN A 35 3.01 17.50 17.55
N PRO A 36 2.47 18.74 17.47
CA PRO A 36 2.30 19.60 18.64
C PRO A 36 1.42 19.03 19.74
N MET A 37 0.49 18.11 19.41
CA MET A 37 -0.35 17.44 20.41
C MET A 37 0.46 16.44 21.24
N MET A 38 1.35 15.68 20.58
CA MET A 38 2.21 14.69 21.25
C MET A 38 3.28 15.35 22.12
N LYS A 39 3.84 16.49 21.67
CA LYS A 39 4.82 17.27 22.44
C LYS A 39 4.27 17.82 23.77
N LYS A 40 2.94 17.84 23.95
CA LYS A 40 2.28 18.30 25.19
C LYS A 40 2.05 17.17 26.21
N LEU A 41 2.38 15.92 25.86
CA LEU A 41 2.22 14.78 26.76
C LEU A 41 3.20 14.86 27.94
N ASP A 42 2.70 14.51 29.12
CA ASP A 42 3.48 14.37 30.35
C ASP A 42 3.23 12.97 30.92
N PRO A 43 4.28 12.15 31.16
CA PRO A 43 5.71 12.42 30.97
C PRO A 43 6.16 12.46 29.50
N PRO A 44 7.25 13.18 29.16
CA PRO A 44 7.77 13.25 27.79
C PRO A 44 8.16 11.89 27.18
N SER A 45 8.52 10.90 28.02
CA SER A 45 8.84 9.53 27.59
C SER A 45 7.64 8.78 26.97
N LEU A 46 6.42 9.29 27.15
CA LEU A 46 5.24 8.70 26.53
C LEU A 46 5.28 8.83 25.00
N ILE A 47 5.99 9.83 24.46
CA ILE A 47 6.20 10.01 23.02
C ILE A 47 6.91 8.78 22.44
N ASP A 48 7.91 8.23 23.12
CA ASP A 48 8.66 7.05 22.66
C ASP A 48 7.75 5.80 22.63
N SER A 49 6.79 5.71 23.54
CA SER A 49 5.79 4.63 23.55
C SER A 49 4.83 4.74 22.36
N PHE A 50 4.41 5.96 22.00
CA PHE A 50 3.57 6.21 20.83
C PHE A 50 4.34 5.99 19.51
N GLU A 51 5.62 6.35 19.44
CA GLU A 51 6.46 6.02 18.28
C GLU A 51 6.60 4.51 18.10
N LEU A 52 6.83 3.77 19.20
CA LEU A 52 6.92 2.32 19.15
C LEU A 52 5.59 1.70 18.70
N LEU A 53 4.45 2.20 19.23
CA LEU A 53 3.12 1.74 18.83
C LEU A 53 2.86 2.01 17.35
N TYR A 54 3.19 3.20 16.87
CA TYR A 54 3.10 3.57 15.45
C TYR A 54 3.93 2.62 14.58
N PHE A 55 5.19 2.36 14.96
CA PHE A 55 6.04 1.43 14.23
C PHE A 55 5.47 0.00 14.20
N TYR A 56 4.92 -0.48 15.32
CA TYR A 56 4.31 -1.81 15.37
C TYR A 56 3.07 -1.93 14.49
N ASP A 57 2.26 -0.88 14.40
CA ASP A 57 1.03 -0.87 13.63
C ASP A 57 1.29 -0.61 12.13
N GLU A 58 1.87 0.55 11.84
CA GLU A 58 1.99 1.11 10.49
C GLU A 58 3.14 0.52 9.67
N GLU A 59 4.18 -0.01 10.32
CA GLU A 59 5.28 -0.69 9.62
C GLU A 59 5.17 -2.20 9.77
N LEU A 60 5.38 -2.73 10.97
CA LEU A 60 5.44 -4.18 11.18
C LEU A 60 4.10 -4.87 10.91
N GLY A 61 3.00 -4.32 11.44
CA GLY A 61 1.66 -4.87 11.31
C GLY A 61 1.24 -5.00 9.84
N HIS A 62 1.46 -3.94 9.06
CA HIS A 62 1.25 -3.97 7.62
C HIS A 62 2.04 -5.10 6.94
N TYR A 63 3.35 -5.21 7.14
CA TYR A 63 4.12 -6.30 6.52
C TYR A 63 3.62 -7.69 6.93
N MET A 64 3.22 -7.88 8.19
CA MET A 64 2.75 -9.17 8.69
C MET A 64 1.47 -9.67 7.99
N TRP A 65 0.60 -8.78 7.53
CA TRP A 65 -0.60 -9.17 6.79
C TRP A 65 -0.39 -9.18 5.28
N TYR A 66 0.34 -8.19 4.77
CA TYR A 66 0.52 -8.05 3.34
C TYR A 66 1.48 -9.10 2.78
N LEU A 67 2.50 -9.56 3.53
CA LEU A 67 3.40 -10.63 3.05
C LEU A 67 2.64 -11.92 2.68
N PRO A 68 1.81 -12.51 3.58
CA PRO A 68 0.97 -13.65 3.20
C PRO A 68 0.02 -13.33 2.04
N TYR A 69 -0.56 -12.13 2.01
CA TYR A 69 -1.50 -11.72 0.97
C TYR A 69 -0.85 -11.67 -0.42
N PHE A 70 0.33 -11.04 -0.55
CA PHE A 70 1.07 -11.00 -1.81
C PHE A 70 1.67 -12.36 -2.18
N LEU A 71 2.02 -13.20 -1.21
CA LEU A 71 2.41 -14.58 -1.47
C LEU A 71 1.27 -15.37 -2.12
N CYS A 72 0.03 -15.20 -1.63
CA CYS A 72 -1.15 -15.80 -2.28
C CYS A 72 -1.31 -15.32 -3.73
N PHE A 73 -1.04 -14.05 -4.03
CA PHE A 73 -1.04 -13.57 -5.42
C PHE A 73 0.02 -14.23 -6.27
N LEU A 74 1.24 -14.42 -5.76
CA LEU A 74 2.30 -15.10 -6.52
C LEU A 74 1.94 -16.56 -6.80
N LEU A 75 1.41 -17.28 -5.82
CA LEU A 75 0.98 -18.67 -5.97
C LEU A 75 -0.19 -18.77 -6.96
N PHE A 76 -1.18 -17.89 -6.83
CA PHE A 76 -2.29 -17.80 -7.77
C PHE A 76 -1.80 -17.46 -9.17
N PHE A 77 -0.93 -16.47 -9.33
CA PHE A 77 -0.41 -16.08 -10.64
C PHE A 77 0.35 -17.23 -11.31
N ASN A 78 1.11 -18.01 -10.54
CA ASN A 78 1.79 -19.19 -11.06
C ASN A 78 0.83 -20.25 -11.64
N SER A 79 -0.40 -20.36 -11.13
CA SER A 79 -1.38 -21.32 -11.64
C SER A 79 -2.14 -20.83 -12.88
N THR A 80 -1.97 -19.57 -13.29
CA THR A 80 -2.66 -18.98 -14.45
C THR A 80 -1.99 -19.26 -15.80
N PHE A 81 -0.84 -19.93 -15.81
CA PHE A 81 -0.13 -20.27 -17.04
C PHE A 81 -0.75 -21.48 -17.74
N VAL A 82 -1.08 -21.32 -19.01
CA VAL A 82 -1.69 -22.35 -19.87
C VAL A 82 -0.82 -22.64 -21.09
N SER A 83 -0.68 -23.93 -21.41
CA SER A 83 0.18 -24.45 -22.50
C SER A 83 -0.45 -24.30 -23.90
N VAL A 84 -1.79 -24.25 -23.99
CA VAL A 84 -2.51 -24.29 -25.27
C VAL A 84 -3.39 -23.05 -25.44
N GLN A 85 -3.36 -22.53 -26.67
CA GLN A 85 -3.95 -21.28 -27.11
C GLN A 85 -5.49 -21.31 -27.10
N SER A 86 -6.09 -21.17 -25.91
CA SER A 86 -7.45 -20.65 -25.83
C SER A 86 -7.43 -19.20 -26.32
N LYS A 87 -8.17 -18.90 -27.41
CA LYS A 87 -8.46 -17.52 -27.83
C LYS A 87 -9.32 -16.89 -26.73
N THR A 88 -8.66 -16.38 -25.71
CA THR A 88 -9.28 -15.69 -24.59
C THR A 88 -9.40 -14.22 -24.96
N THR A 89 -10.51 -13.89 -25.61
CA THR A 89 -10.93 -12.50 -25.84
C THR A 89 -11.29 -11.86 -24.51
N HIS A 90 -10.89 -10.60 -24.32
CA HIS A 90 -11.30 -9.83 -23.14
C HIS A 90 -12.83 -9.69 -23.13
N ALA A 91 -13.46 -10.05 -22.01
CA ALA A 91 -14.86 -9.71 -21.79
C ALA A 91 -15.02 -8.18 -21.82
N LYS A 92 -16.19 -7.67 -22.23
CA LYS A 92 -16.44 -6.21 -22.35
C LYS A 92 -16.16 -5.43 -21.07
N GLY A 93 -16.28 -6.06 -19.90
CA GLY A 93 -16.01 -5.47 -18.58
C GLY A 93 -14.54 -5.52 -18.13
N PHE A 94 -13.62 -6.10 -18.91
CA PHE A 94 -12.25 -6.34 -18.48
C PHE A 94 -11.50 -5.05 -18.11
N TRP A 95 -11.48 -4.05 -19.01
CA TRP A 95 -10.73 -2.81 -18.79
C TRP A 95 -11.33 -1.91 -17.71
N PRO A 96 -12.66 -1.67 -17.67
CA PRO A 96 -13.25 -0.91 -16.57
C PRO A 96 -13.00 -1.56 -15.21
N LEU A 97 -13.12 -2.89 -15.13
CA LEU A 97 -12.87 -3.61 -13.88
C LEU A 97 -11.40 -3.55 -13.48
N ALA A 98 -10.47 -3.66 -14.44
CA ALA A 98 -9.04 -3.53 -14.19
C ALA A 98 -8.72 -2.13 -13.66
N LEU A 99 -9.29 -1.08 -14.25
CA LEU A 99 -9.11 0.29 -13.78
C LEU A 99 -9.62 0.48 -12.35
N LEU A 100 -10.86 0.08 -12.06
CA LEU A 100 -11.44 0.19 -10.71
C LEU A 100 -10.59 -0.56 -9.67
N ASN A 101 -10.17 -1.78 -10.02
CA ASN A 101 -9.32 -2.60 -9.16
C ASN A 101 -7.93 -1.95 -8.98
N SER A 102 -7.36 -1.38 -10.03
CA SER A 102 -6.07 -0.67 -9.95
C SER A 102 -6.14 0.58 -9.08
N THR A 103 -7.26 1.31 -9.12
CA THR A 103 -7.50 2.44 -8.22
C THR A 103 -7.62 1.99 -6.76
N TYR A 104 -8.32 0.88 -6.50
CA TYR A 104 -8.38 0.29 -5.17
C TYR A 104 -6.98 -0.09 -4.66
N TYR A 105 -6.18 -0.78 -5.48
CA TYR A 105 -4.80 -1.12 -5.12
C TYR A 105 -3.90 0.11 -4.99
N TRP A 106 -4.11 1.15 -5.79
CA TRP A 106 -3.38 2.41 -5.64
C TRP A 106 -3.61 2.99 -4.24
N TYR A 107 -4.86 3.08 -3.80
CA TYR A 107 -5.18 3.53 -2.44
C TYR A 107 -4.54 2.62 -1.39
N LEU A 108 -4.73 1.29 -1.51
CA LEU A 108 -4.17 0.32 -0.56
C LEU A 108 -2.64 0.42 -0.44
N VAL A 109 -1.95 0.59 -1.57
CA VAL A 109 -0.49 0.59 -1.63
C VAL A 109 0.12 1.90 -1.13
N THR A 110 -0.53 3.01 -1.44
CA THR A 110 -0.09 4.34 -0.99
C THR A 110 -0.42 4.58 0.47
N GLU A 111 -1.61 4.18 0.92
CA GLU A 111 -2.04 4.34 2.31
C GLU A 111 -1.32 3.36 3.24
N GLY A 112 -1.28 2.07 2.90
CA GLY A 112 -0.63 1.06 3.74
C GLY A 112 0.91 1.09 3.70
N GLN A 113 1.52 2.08 3.04
CA GLN A 113 2.98 2.23 2.86
C GLN A 113 3.70 0.95 2.37
N ILE A 114 3.00 0.08 1.66
CA ILE A 114 3.48 -1.23 1.17
C ILE A 114 4.07 -1.19 -0.23
N THR A 115 4.42 0.01 -0.73
CA THR A 115 4.97 0.21 -2.08
C THR A 115 6.16 -0.71 -2.39
N PRO A 116 7.17 -0.89 -1.51
CA PRO A 116 8.30 -1.78 -1.81
C PRO A 116 7.87 -3.23 -2.04
N LEU A 117 6.95 -3.74 -1.22
CA LEU A 117 6.43 -5.10 -1.36
C LEU A 117 5.60 -5.27 -2.63
N PHE A 118 4.77 -4.28 -2.95
CA PHE A 118 3.96 -4.26 -4.17
C PHE A 118 4.82 -4.25 -5.43
N ILE A 119 5.85 -3.40 -5.49
CA ILE A 119 6.81 -3.35 -6.60
C ILE A 119 7.52 -4.68 -6.74
N THR A 120 8.04 -5.23 -5.63
CA THR A 120 8.74 -6.53 -5.63
C THR A 120 7.86 -7.64 -6.20
N THR A 121 6.60 -7.70 -5.77
CA THR A 121 5.65 -8.70 -6.26
C THR A 121 5.32 -8.50 -7.74
N THR A 122 5.12 -7.25 -8.17
CA THR A 122 4.87 -6.94 -9.59
C THR A 122 6.07 -7.34 -10.46
N LEU A 123 7.30 -7.07 -10.01
CA LEU A 123 8.52 -7.48 -10.70
C LEU A 123 8.63 -9.00 -10.80
N LEU A 124 8.39 -9.73 -9.71
CA LEU A 124 8.38 -11.20 -9.72
C LEU A 124 7.35 -11.74 -10.71
N MET A 125 6.13 -11.22 -10.71
CA MET A 125 5.08 -11.60 -11.68
C MET A 125 5.52 -11.32 -13.12
N THR A 126 6.12 -10.15 -13.39
CA THR A 126 6.63 -9.82 -14.72
C THR A 126 7.75 -10.77 -15.15
N ILE A 127 8.69 -11.10 -14.26
CA ILE A 127 9.76 -12.07 -14.53
C ILE A 127 9.17 -13.46 -14.82
N MET A 128 8.22 -13.92 -14.01
CA MET A 128 7.54 -15.21 -14.22
C MET A 128 6.82 -15.24 -15.58
N TRP A 129 6.14 -14.15 -15.93
CA TRP A 129 5.47 -14.02 -17.23
C TRP A 129 6.46 -14.08 -18.40
N LEU A 130 7.56 -13.32 -18.32
CA LEU A 130 8.59 -13.32 -19.36
C LEU A 130 9.23 -14.70 -19.50
N TYR A 131 9.59 -15.35 -18.38
CA TYR A 131 10.17 -16.68 -18.37
C TYR A 131 9.22 -17.70 -19.01
N GLN A 132 7.96 -17.74 -18.57
CA GLN A 132 6.96 -18.67 -19.10
C GLN A 132 6.67 -18.43 -20.58
N ARG A 133 6.65 -17.16 -21.01
CA ARG A 133 6.39 -16.78 -22.41
C ARG A 133 7.55 -17.11 -23.34
N PHE A 134 8.79 -16.83 -22.95
CA PHE A 134 9.95 -16.94 -23.83
C PHE A 134 10.66 -18.28 -23.74
N VAL A 135 10.66 -18.93 -22.56
CA VAL A 135 11.34 -20.21 -22.35
C VAL A 135 10.39 -21.38 -22.54
N ASN A 136 9.22 -21.33 -21.90
CA ASN A 136 8.27 -22.46 -21.89
C ASN A 136 7.18 -22.35 -22.96
N GLY A 137 7.06 -21.21 -23.64
CA GLY A 137 6.00 -20.95 -24.62
C GLY A 137 4.58 -20.84 -24.03
N ASN A 138 4.44 -20.89 -22.71
CA ASN A 138 3.17 -20.78 -22.00
C ASN A 138 2.64 -19.35 -22.06
N ARG A 139 1.32 -19.19 -22.01
CA ARG A 139 0.66 -17.88 -21.95
C ARG A 139 -0.20 -17.77 -20.70
N LEU A 140 -0.46 -16.53 -20.28
CA LEU A 140 -1.41 -16.26 -19.20
C LEU A 140 -2.84 -16.45 -19.70
N ASP A 141 -3.69 -17.04 -18.85
CA ASP A 141 -5.13 -17.04 -19.04
C ASP A 141 -5.73 -15.62 -18.87
N ILE A 142 -7.07 -15.50 -18.78
CA ILE A 142 -7.72 -14.21 -18.58
C ILE A 142 -7.48 -13.63 -17.17
N ASN A 143 -7.39 -14.48 -16.15
CA ASN A 143 -7.22 -14.06 -14.75
C ASN A 143 -5.80 -13.56 -14.49
N GLY A 144 -4.80 -14.28 -15.00
CA GLY A 144 -3.40 -13.88 -14.92
C GLY A 144 -3.13 -12.56 -15.64
N ARG A 145 -3.72 -12.37 -16.83
CA ARG A 145 -3.63 -11.07 -17.54
C ARG A 145 -4.34 -9.95 -16.78
N PHE A 146 -5.52 -10.22 -16.23
CA PHE A 146 -6.25 -9.26 -15.42
C PHE A 146 -5.42 -8.80 -14.21
N LEU A 147 -4.84 -9.74 -13.47
CA LEU A 147 -4.03 -9.45 -12.30
C LEU A 147 -2.75 -8.69 -12.68
N LEU A 148 -2.03 -9.14 -13.71
CA LEU A 148 -0.80 -8.48 -14.17
C LEU A 148 -1.07 -7.04 -14.63
N TYR A 149 -2.10 -6.82 -15.44
CA TYR A 149 -2.44 -5.47 -15.90
C TYR A 149 -2.94 -4.57 -14.78
N THR A 150 -3.70 -5.12 -13.83
CA THR A 150 -4.11 -4.38 -12.63
C THR A 150 -2.86 -3.85 -11.90
N PHE A 151 -1.87 -4.73 -11.66
CA PHE A 151 -0.66 -4.36 -10.92
C PHE A 151 0.18 -3.32 -11.66
N HIS A 152 0.35 -3.46 -12.98
CA HIS A 152 1.08 -2.48 -13.79
C HIS A 152 0.37 -1.12 -13.82
N MET A 153 -0.95 -1.09 -13.98
CA MET A 153 -1.71 0.15 -13.91
C MET A 153 -1.61 0.80 -12.54
N THR A 154 -1.63 0.02 -11.45
CA THR A 154 -1.41 0.55 -10.10
C THR A 154 -0.04 1.20 -9.96
N ILE A 155 1.05 0.60 -10.49
CA ILE A 155 2.37 1.24 -10.49
C ILE A 155 2.34 2.59 -11.20
N ILE A 156 1.65 2.68 -12.34
CA ILE A 156 1.51 3.95 -13.07
C ILE A 156 0.75 4.98 -12.22
N LEU A 157 -0.36 4.59 -11.58
CA LEU A 157 -1.12 5.47 -10.69
C LEU A 157 -0.27 5.96 -9.50
N VAL A 158 0.50 5.06 -8.87
CA VAL A 158 1.42 5.42 -7.79
C VAL A 158 2.48 6.40 -8.29
N ALA A 159 3.08 6.16 -9.46
CA ALA A 159 4.08 7.06 -10.03
C ALA A 159 3.52 8.45 -10.34
N VAL A 160 2.32 8.51 -10.94
CA VAL A 160 1.59 9.76 -11.20
C VAL A 160 1.31 10.49 -9.89
N TRP A 161 0.77 9.80 -8.89
CA TRP A 161 0.50 10.36 -7.57
C TRP A 161 1.74 10.93 -6.89
N THR A 162 2.82 10.15 -6.82
CA THR A 162 4.10 10.59 -6.25
C THR A 162 4.70 11.77 -7.00
N SER A 163 4.54 11.83 -8.32
CA SER A 163 5.05 12.95 -9.13
C SER A 163 4.35 14.27 -8.79
N PHE A 164 3.04 14.25 -8.50
CA PHE A 164 2.30 15.46 -8.13
C PHE A 164 2.82 16.11 -6.84
N PHE A 165 3.31 15.31 -5.89
CA PHE A 165 3.79 15.77 -4.58
C PHE A 165 5.31 15.69 -4.44
N TRP A 166 6.04 15.63 -5.56
CA TRP A 166 7.48 15.39 -5.54
C TRP A 166 8.28 16.52 -4.85
N THR A 167 7.79 17.76 -4.96
CA THR A 167 8.43 18.98 -4.47
C THR A 167 7.88 19.46 -3.12
N ASP A 168 6.95 18.74 -2.51
CA ASP A 168 6.33 19.13 -1.24
C ASP A 168 7.31 18.86 -0.07
N GLU A 169 7.84 19.92 0.54
CA GLU A 169 8.83 19.81 1.63
C GLU A 169 8.26 19.12 2.88
N VAL A 170 6.99 19.36 3.21
CA VAL A 170 6.37 18.83 4.44
C VAL A 170 6.19 17.32 4.32
N LEU A 171 5.66 16.85 3.18
CA LEU A 171 5.52 15.42 2.92
C LEU A 171 6.89 14.75 2.79
N ARG A 172 7.87 15.42 2.17
CA ARG A 172 9.25 14.91 2.07
C ARG A 172 9.91 14.69 3.42
N THR A 173 9.70 15.58 4.38
CA THR A 173 10.22 15.40 5.73
C THR A 173 9.57 14.21 6.42
N LYS A 174 8.22 14.07 6.34
CA LYS A 174 7.51 12.93 6.94
C LYS A 174 8.01 11.59 6.41
N TYR A 175 8.18 11.46 5.10
CA TYR A 175 8.57 10.19 4.44
C TYR A 175 10.07 10.10 4.12
N ALA A 176 10.91 10.90 4.78
CA ALA A 176 12.36 10.92 4.51
C ALA A 176 13.05 9.58 4.82
N SER A 177 12.53 8.86 5.82
CA SER A 177 13.05 7.56 6.26
C SER A 177 12.47 6.38 5.48
N SER A 178 11.41 6.59 4.70
CA SER A 178 10.78 5.53 3.92
C SER A 178 11.69 5.07 2.78
N LEU A 179 11.77 3.76 2.53
CA LEU A 179 12.59 3.19 1.47
C LEU A 179 12.24 3.74 0.08
N ILE A 180 10.96 4.06 -0.14
CA ILE A 180 10.46 4.68 -1.36
C ILE A 180 9.52 5.81 -0.94
N TYR A 181 9.81 7.02 -1.44
CA TYR A 181 8.95 8.18 -1.20
C TYR A 181 7.61 8.00 -1.92
N VAL A 182 6.55 7.75 -1.15
CA VAL A 182 5.16 7.71 -1.62
C VAL A 182 4.28 8.34 -0.54
N PRO A 183 3.68 9.51 -0.79
CA PRO A 183 2.85 10.16 0.22
C PRO A 183 1.51 9.43 0.39
N GLU A 184 1.05 9.28 1.63
CA GLU A 184 -0.28 8.73 1.92
C GLU A 184 -1.37 9.73 1.51
N PRO A 185 -2.46 9.27 0.88
CA PRO A 185 -3.65 10.08 0.64
C PRO A 185 -4.12 10.82 1.89
N TRP A 186 -4.23 10.17 3.05
CA TRP A 186 -4.70 10.83 4.27
C TRP A 186 -3.76 11.91 4.80
N SER A 187 -2.45 11.76 4.61
CA SER A 187 -1.48 12.79 4.94
C SER A 187 -1.62 14.01 4.05
N VAL A 188 -1.82 13.80 2.74
CA VAL A 188 -2.13 14.88 1.78
C VAL A 188 -3.44 15.58 2.16
N TYR A 189 -4.50 14.82 2.45
CA TYR A 189 -5.78 15.38 2.87
C TYR A 189 -5.67 16.16 4.18
N SER A 190 -4.86 15.71 5.16
CA SER A 190 -4.64 16.44 6.41
C SER A 190 -3.89 17.76 6.20
N LEU A 191 -2.94 17.79 5.26
CA LEU A 191 -2.14 18.98 4.98
C LEU A 191 -2.95 20.05 4.24
N TYR A 192 -3.62 19.66 3.15
CA TYR A 192 -4.32 20.59 2.25
C TYR A 192 -5.82 20.73 2.52
N GLY A 193 -6.42 19.74 3.16
CA GLY A 193 -7.86 19.64 3.39
C GLY A 193 -8.36 20.38 4.64
N LYS A 194 -7.59 21.31 5.23
CA LYS A 194 -7.94 22.12 6.42
C LYS A 194 -9.15 23.08 6.25
N ARG A 195 -10.17 22.72 5.46
CA ARG A 195 -11.38 23.53 5.25
C ARG A 195 -12.72 22.75 5.24
N PHE A 196 -12.76 21.49 5.69
CA PHE A 196 -14.01 20.71 5.68
C PHE A 196 -14.39 19.98 6.97
N PHE A 197 -13.80 20.34 8.11
CA PHE A 197 -14.34 20.01 9.43
C PHE A 197 -14.40 21.26 10.31
#